data_AF-A0A3C1VCK9-F1
#
_entry.id   AF-A0A3C1VCK9-F1
#
_cell.length_a   1.000
_cell.length_b   1.000
_cell.length_c   1.000
_cell.angle_alpha   90.00
_cell.angle_beta   90.00
_cell.angle_gamma   90.00
#
_symmetry.space_group_name_H-M   'P 1'
#
loop_
_entity.id
_entity.type
_entity.pdbx_description
1 polymer ?
#
loop_
_entity_poly.entity_id
_entity_poly.type
_entity_poly.pdbx_seq_one_letter_code
_entity_poly.pdbx_strand_id
1 'polypeptide(L)'
;MRRKPRPNRKQPPADIPSHFNLKIKAAISLGALGVGLGIIGYALAGSPVRPVSFTPFTILSGVSVPEMPAKAADLIQAAAVADREKTAQAVLHAVATIARPGVLPYVVSAICRRNPEVAGPVVTTAIELQPPDVLIFCQAAVGAAPGQVEQIVAAACQASPGSFANVTLVAFRQLPAANNLILAGLARARPDLKSYLEKAEIQSGPDDFEAVIKQTVQLLQAAAQAESRNEKRK
;
A
#
# COMPACT_ATOMS: atom_id res chain seq x y z
N MET A 1 -5.59 23.43 -56.17
CA MET A 1 -6.05 22.04 -56.38
C MET A 1 -7.12 21.69 -55.35
N ARG A 2 -8.19 21.06 -55.84
CA ARG A 2 -9.49 20.78 -55.20
C ARG A 2 -9.40 20.05 -53.86
N ARG A 3 -10.12 20.57 -52.85
CA ARG A 3 -10.52 19.85 -51.63
C ARG A 3 -11.49 18.71 -52.02
N LYS A 4 -11.34 17.52 -51.44
CA LYS A 4 -12.39 16.47 -51.44
C LYS A 4 -12.77 16.08 -50.00
N PRO A 5 -14.05 15.73 -49.74
CA PRO A 5 -14.61 15.59 -48.40
C PRO A 5 -14.60 14.14 -47.87
N ARG A 6 -14.74 14.03 -46.54
CA ARG A 6 -14.85 12.80 -45.73
C ARG A 6 -16.12 11.99 -46.07
N PRO A 7 -16.11 10.65 -45.89
CA PRO A 7 -17.33 9.88 -45.70
C PRO A 7 -17.59 9.55 -44.23
N ASN A 8 -18.72 10.10 -43.79
CA ASN A 8 -19.67 9.73 -42.75
C ASN A 8 -19.69 8.24 -42.34
N ARG A 9 -19.44 7.92 -41.05
CA ARG A 9 -19.79 6.63 -40.45
C ARG A 9 -20.76 6.87 -39.29
N LYS A 10 -21.94 6.26 -39.46
CA LYS A 10 -23.16 6.38 -38.68
C LYS A 10 -22.97 5.98 -37.22
N GLN A 11 -23.41 6.85 -36.31
CA GLN A 11 -23.82 6.51 -34.94
C GLN A 11 -25.17 5.78 -34.97
N PRO A 12 -25.36 4.72 -34.18
CA PRO A 12 -26.67 4.33 -33.68
C PRO A 12 -26.99 5.02 -32.33
N PRO A 13 -28.28 5.26 -32.03
CA PRO A 13 -28.72 6.18 -30.96
C PRO A 13 -28.77 5.55 -29.56
N ALA A 14 -28.89 6.46 -28.59
CA ALA A 14 -29.02 6.28 -27.16
C ALA A 14 -30.46 5.96 -26.68
N ASP A 15 -30.52 5.61 -25.39
CA ASP A 15 -31.66 5.58 -24.45
C ASP A 15 -32.66 4.42 -24.61
N ILE A 16 -33.12 3.72 -23.56
CA ILE A 16 -33.79 4.17 -22.31
C ILE A 16 -33.67 3.09 -21.20
N PRO A 17 -33.75 3.44 -19.90
CA PRO A 17 -33.51 2.57 -18.74
C PRO A 17 -34.79 1.95 -18.13
N SER A 18 -34.66 0.88 -17.33
CA SER A 18 -35.64 0.55 -16.27
C SER A 18 -35.18 -0.56 -15.30
N HIS A 19 -34.93 -0.15 -14.05
CA HIS A 19 -35.38 -0.70 -12.76
C HIS A 19 -35.58 -2.22 -12.53
N PHE A 20 -35.01 -2.66 -11.38
CA PHE A 20 -35.57 -3.60 -10.38
C PHE A 20 -36.07 -4.98 -10.85
N ASN A 21 -35.36 -6.04 -10.45
CA ASN A 21 -35.73 -6.78 -9.23
C ASN A 21 -34.78 -7.94 -8.91
N LEU A 22 -34.29 -7.90 -7.67
CA LEU A 22 -33.72 -9.01 -6.91
C LEU A 22 -34.81 -10.05 -6.67
N LYS A 23 -34.66 -11.28 -7.19
CA LYS A 23 -35.38 -12.45 -6.69
C LYS A 23 -34.45 -13.65 -6.57
N ILE A 24 -34.01 -13.86 -5.34
CA ILE A 24 -33.44 -15.10 -4.81
C ILE A 24 -34.43 -16.22 -5.07
N LYS A 25 -34.00 -17.28 -5.74
CA LYS A 25 -34.67 -18.59 -5.73
C LYS A 25 -33.66 -19.65 -5.32
N ALA A 26 -33.71 -20.01 -4.05
CA ALA A 26 -33.19 -21.27 -3.55
C ALA A 26 -34.04 -22.40 -4.13
N ALA A 27 -33.39 -23.44 -4.67
CA ALA A 27 -34.03 -24.70 -5.01
C ALA A 27 -33.20 -25.82 -4.40
N ILE A 28 -33.69 -26.31 -3.27
CA ILE A 28 -33.33 -27.58 -2.65
C ILE A 28 -33.91 -28.67 -3.56
N SER A 29 -33.06 -29.42 -4.27
CA SER A 29 -33.47 -30.67 -4.90
C SER A 29 -33.03 -31.84 -4.01
N LEU A 30 -33.95 -32.25 -3.15
CA LEU A 30 -33.95 -33.54 -2.47
C LEU A 30 -34.54 -34.58 -3.44
N GLY A 31 -33.89 -35.74 -3.57
CA GLY A 31 -34.36 -36.86 -4.38
C GLY A 31 -33.18 -37.77 -4.75
N ALA A 32 -32.65 -38.60 -3.86
CA ALA A 32 -33.20 -39.88 -3.38
C ALA A 32 -33.09 -41.02 -4.42
N LEU A 33 -32.19 -41.96 -4.07
CA LEU A 33 -32.32 -43.42 -4.14
C LEU A 33 -32.04 -44.19 -5.46
N GLY A 34 -30.94 -44.93 -5.39
CA GLY A 34 -30.65 -46.20 -6.07
C GLY A 34 -29.25 -46.67 -5.61
N VAL A 35 -29.08 -47.28 -4.43
CA VAL A 35 -29.05 -48.74 -4.15
C VAL A 35 -28.22 -49.50 -5.18
N GLY A 36 -27.09 -50.17 -4.90
CA GLY A 36 -26.42 -50.52 -3.65
C GLY A 36 -25.23 -51.48 -3.95
N LEU A 37 -24.63 -52.01 -2.87
CA LEU A 37 -23.42 -52.86 -2.74
C LEU A 37 -22.14 -52.04 -2.51
N GLY A 38 -21.44 -52.09 -1.38
CA GLY A 38 -21.52 -52.98 -0.23
C GLY A 38 -20.11 -53.12 0.32
N ILE A 39 -19.68 -52.20 1.20
CA ILE A 39 -18.51 -52.39 2.06
C ILE A 39 -18.88 -51.89 3.45
N ILE A 40 -19.18 -52.83 4.33
CA ILE A 40 -19.32 -52.63 5.77
C ILE A 40 -17.92 -52.73 6.39
N GLY A 41 -17.57 -51.76 7.23
CA GLY A 41 -16.68 -51.98 8.37
C GLY A 41 -15.23 -51.51 8.19
N TYR A 42 -14.95 -50.24 8.49
CA TYR A 42 -14.37 -49.87 9.78
C TYR A 42 -14.43 -48.35 9.92
N ALA A 43 -15.16 -47.88 10.93
CA ALA A 43 -15.10 -46.51 11.39
C ALA A 43 -13.71 -46.27 12.01
N LEU A 44 -12.75 -45.88 11.19
CA LEU A 44 -11.70 -44.98 11.66
C LEU A 44 -12.26 -43.58 11.51
N ALA A 45 -12.39 -42.89 12.63
CA ALA A 45 -12.59 -41.46 12.68
C ALA A 45 -11.44 -40.80 11.90
N GLY A 46 -11.62 -40.67 10.59
CA GLY A 46 -10.80 -39.83 9.74
C GLY A 46 -11.12 -38.41 10.17
N SER A 47 -10.30 -37.88 11.08
CA SER A 47 -10.15 -36.43 11.24
C SER A 47 -10.18 -35.81 9.83
N PRO A 48 -10.98 -34.77 9.56
CA PRO A 48 -10.86 -34.08 8.29
C PRO A 48 -9.39 -33.72 8.15
N VAL A 49 -8.73 -34.25 7.12
CA VAL A 49 -7.38 -33.83 6.75
C VAL A 49 -7.53 -32.34 6.51
N ARG A 50 -7.18 -31.53 7.51
CA ARG A 50 -7.20 -30.09 7.38
C ARG A 50 -6.29 -29.81 6.19
N PRO A 51 -6.74 -29.09 5.15
CA PRO A 51 -5.81 -28.66 4.13
C PRO A 51 -4.68 -27.92 4.87
N VAL A 52 -3.45 -28.38 4.68
CA VAL A 52 -2.29 -27.73 5.28
C VAL A 52 -2.23 -26.35 4.64
N SER A 53 -2.76 -25.34 5.34
CA SER A 53 -2.65 -23.95 4.93
C SER A 53 -1.19 -23.55 5.12
N PHE A 54 -0.43 -23.53 4.04
CA PHE A 54 0.93 -22.99 4.08
C PHE A 54 0.83 -21.48 4.34
N THR A 55 1.32 -21.06 5.51
CA THR A 55 1.40 -19.65 5.87
C THR A 55 2.68 -19.05 5.29
N PRO A 56 2.75 -17.73 5.09
CA PRO A 56 4.00 -17.08 4.71
C PRO A 56 5.18 -17.47 5.62
N PHE A 57 4.92 -17.64 6.92
CA PHE A 57 5.91 -18.09 7.89
C PHE A 57 6.45 -19.48 7.56
N THR A 58 5.59 -20.47 7.30
CA THR A 58 6.06 -21.85 7.03
C THR A 58 6.85 -21.93 5.73
N ILE A 59 6.47 -21.14 4.72
CA ILE A 59 7.20 -21.10 3.45
C ILE A 59 8.56 -20.41 3.60
N LEU A 60 8.62 -19.27 4.30
CA LEU A 60 9.86 -18.48 4.43
C LEU A 60 10.85 -19.08 5.42
N SER A 61 10.41 -19.90 6.37
CA SER A 61 11.30 -20.56 7.35
C SER A 61 12.31 -21.52 6.70
N GLY A 62 11.99 -22.04 5.50
CA GLY A 62 12.89 -22.92 4.74
C GLY A 62 13.78 -22.18 3.72
N VAL A 63 13.71 -20.86 3.65
CA VAL A 63 14.36 -20.05 2.60
C VAL A 63 15.61 -19.40 3.17
N SER A 64 16.71 -19.43 2.42
CA SER A 64 17.94 -18.75 2.84
C SER A 64 17.76 -17.22 2.84
N VAL A 65 18.46 -16.53 3.74
CA VAL A 65 18.33 -15.06 3.87
C VAL A 65 18.54 -14.31 2.54
N PRO A 66 19.51 -14.66 1.68
CA PRO A 66 19.69 -13.99 0.39
C PRO A 66 18.52 -14.17 -0.60
N GLU A 67 17.79 -15.29 -0.51
CA GLU A 67 16.67 -15.61 -1.40
C GLU A 67 15.33 -15.05 -0.87
N MET A 68 15.29 -14.69 0.40
CA MET A 68 14.08 -14.28 1.10
C MET A 68 13.36 -13.09 0.45
N PRO A 69 14.03 -12.00 -0.02
CA PRO A 69 13.35 -10.90 -0.70
C PRO A 69 12.60 -11.32 -1.96
N ALA A 70 13.23 -12.14 -2.81
CA ALA A 70 12.59 -12.62 -4.03
C ALA A 70 11.40 -13.52 -3.70
N LYS A 71 11.57 -14.46 -2.77
CA LYS A 71 10.48 -15.37 -2.38
C LYS A 71 9.30 -14.65 -1.72
N ALA A 72 9.56 -13.63 -0.90
CA ALA A 72 8.55 -12.79 -0.29
C ALA A 72 7.68 -12.09 -1.35
N ALA A 73 8.31 -11.51 -2.37
CA ALA A 73 7.61 -10.86 -3.47
C ALA A 73 6.75 -11.85 -4.30
N ASP A 74 7.27 -13.07 -4.52
CA ASP A 74 6.57 -14.13 -5.25
C ASP A 74 5.31 -14.62 -4.52
N LEU A 75 5.37 -14.73 -3.19
CA LEU A 75 4.23 -15.13 -2.37
C LEU A 75 3.06 -14.16 -2.49
N ILE A 76 3.34 -12.86 -2.54
CA ILE A 76 2.32 -11.82 -2.71
C ILE A 76 1.80 -11.85 -4.15
N GLN A 77 2.69 -11.99 -5.14
CA GLN A 77 2.31 -12.05 -6.55
C GLN A 77 1.36 -13.23 -6.85
N ALA A 78 1.58 -14.36 -6.19
CA ALA A 78 0.76 -15.57 -6.32
C ALA A 78 -0.59 -15.47 -5.58
N ALA A 79 -0.75 -14.53 -4.65
CA ALA A 79 -2.02 -14.30 -3.98
C ALA A 79 -3.04 -13.63 -4.92
N ALA A 80 -4.32 -13.88 -4.67
CA ALA A 80 -5.40 -13.15 -5.34
C ALA A 80 -5.25 -11.64 -5.06
N VAL A 81 -5.55 -10.80 -6.04
CA VAL A 81 -5.36 -9.34 -5.93
C VAL A 81 -6.01 -8.75 -4.68
N ALA A 82 -7.20 -9.24 -4.33
CA ALA A 82 -7.95 -8.83 -3.14
C ALA A 82 -7.25 -9.19 -1.80
N ASP A 83 -6.38 -10.19 -1.81
CA ASP A 83 -5.68 -10.68 -0.60
C ASP A 83 -4.24 -10.18 -0.50
N ARG A 84 -3.69 -9.56 -1.56
CA ARG A 84 -2.27 -9.18 -1.64
C ARG A 84 -1.80 -8.31 -0.50
N GLU A 85 -2.62 -7.34 -0.08
CA GLU A 85 -2.28 -6.47 1.04
C GLU A 85 -2.12 -7.28 2.34
N LYS A 86 -3.12 -8.11 2.67
CA LYS A 86 -3.08 -8.98 3.85
C LYS A 86 -1.93 -9.99 3.78
N THR A 87 -1.66 -10.55 2.60
CA THR A 87 -0.51 -11.43 2.38
C THR A 87 0.81 -10.68 2.58
N ALA A 88 0.93 -9.44 2.10
CA ALA A 88 2.13 -8.63 2.26
C ALA A 88 2.44 -8.34 3.74
N GLN A 89 1.41 -8.01 4.53
CA GLN A 89 1.54 -7.83 5.98
C GLN A 89 2.04 -9.12 6.64
N ALA A 90 1.40 -10.25 6.35
CA ALA A 90 1.78 -11.55 6.92
C ALA A 90 3.21 -11.98 6.51
N VAL A 91 3.62 -11.68 5.28
CA VAL A 91 5.00 -11.90 4.78
C VAL A 91 6.00 -11.05 5.57
N LEU A 92 5.74 -9.76 5.77
CA LEU A 92 6.64 -8.88 6.54
C LEU A 92 6.76 -9.32 8.00
N HIS A 93 5.66 -9.69 8.65
CA HIS A 93 5.69 -10.25 10.01
C HIS A 93 6.50 -11.55 10.08
N ALA A 94 6.35 -12.44 9.09
CA ALA A 94 7.13 -13.65 9.00
C ALA A 94 8.64 -13.34 8.85
N VAL A 95 9.01 -12.44 7.94
CA VAL A 95 10.40 -12.01 7.75
C VAL A 95 10.97 -11.41 9.03
N ALA A 96 10.24 -10.51 9.69
CA ALA A 96 10.68 -9.87 10.94
C ALA A 96 10.89 -10.89 12.08
N THR A 97 10.20 -12.02 12.03
CA THR A 97 10.36 -13.11 13.02
C THR A 97 11.53 -14.03 12.69
N ILE A 98 11.75 -14.33 11.40
CA ILE A 98 12.71 -15.36 10.96
C ILE A 98 14.11 -14.77 10.74
N ALA A 99 14.18 -13.55 10.21
CA ALA A 99 15.41 -12.94 9.73
C ALA A 99 15.92 -11.82 10.65
N ARG A 100 17.17 -11.42 10.43
CA ARG A 100 17.75 -10.25 11.12
C ARG A 100 17.06 -8.97 10.61
N PRO A 101 16.93 -7.92 11.46
CA PRO A 101 16.23 -6.68 11.09
C PRO A 101 16.72 -6.06 9.77
N GLY A 102 18.03 -6.11 9.49
CA GLY A 102 18.62 -5.58 8.27
C GLY A 102 18.15 -6.22 6.94
N VAL A 103 17.36 -7.29 6.99
CA VAL A 103 16.78 -7.94 5.79
C VAL A 103 15.50 -7.22 5.32
N LEU A 104 14.74 -6.59 6.23
CA LEU A 104 13.45 -5.97 5.92
C LEU A 104 13.52 -4.92 4.80
N PRO A 105 14.50 -4.00 4.74
CA PRO A 105 14.60 -3.04 3.65
C PRO A 105 14.69 -3.69 2.26
N TYR A 106 15.42 -4.79 2.14
CA TYR A 106 15.55 -5.53 0.88
C TYR A 106 14.25 -6.22 0.50
N VAL A 107 13.54 -6.76 1.49
CA VAL A 107 12.21 -7.36 1.30
C VAL A 107 11.21 -6.32 0.85
N VAL A 108 11.15 -5.15 1.51
CA VAL A 108 10.32 -4.01 1.09
C VAL A 108 10.61 -3.63 -0.37
N SER A 109 11.89 -3.47 -0.72
CA SER A 109 12.29 -3.14 -2.09
C SER A 109 11.85 -4.20 -3.10
N ALA A 110 12.00 -5.49 -2.79
CA ALA A 110 11.60 -6.58 -3.68
C ALA A 110 10.08 -6.66 -3.85
N ILE A 111 9.32 -6.51 -2.76
CA ILE A 111 7.86 -6.53 -2.79
C ILE A 111 7.33 -5.36 -3.61
N CYS A 112 7.75 -4.13 -3.32
CA CYS A 112 7.28 -2.93 -4.02
C CYS A 112 7.60 -2.97 -5.52
N ARG A 113 8.75 -3.53 -5.90
CA ARG A 113 9.15 -3.65 -7.31
C ARG A 113 8.23 -4.60 -8.08
N ARG A 114 7.84 -5.71 -7.46
CA ARG A 114 7.05 -6.77 -8.11
C ARG A 114 5.54 -6.55 -7.99
N ASN A 115 5.10 -5.96 -6.88
CA ASN A 115 3.71 -5.71 -6.54
C ASN A 115 3.55 -4.23 -6.14
N PRO A 116 3.72 -3.27 -7.06
CA PRO A 116 3.71 -1.84 -6.73
C PRO A 116 2.38 -1.41 -6.08
N GLU A 117 1.26 -2.04 -6.41
CA GLU A 117 -0.06 -1.73 -5.84
C GLU A 117 -0.16 -1.90 -4.32
N VAL A 118 0.74 -2.68 -3.69
CA VAL A 118 0.79 -2.83 -2.23
C VAL A 118 1.88 -2.00 -1.55
N ALA A 119 2.55 -1.09 -2.27
CA ALA A 119 3.71 -0.36 -1.74
C ALA A 119 3.38 0.48 -0.49
N GLY A 120 2.21 1.13 -0.46
CA GLY A 120 1.75 1.89 0.71
C GLY A 120 1.63 1.01 1.96
N PRO A 121 0.75 -0.02 1.96
CA PRO A 121 0.62 -0.96 3.08
C PRO A 121 1.93 -1.62 3.52
N VAL A 122 2.78 -2.02 2.56
CA VAL A 122 4.11 -2.60 2.84
C VAL A 122 4.99 -1.63 3.64
N VAL A 123 5.01 -0.35 3.25
CA VAL A 123 5.79 0.68 3.96
C VAL A 123 5.23 0.92 5.35
N THR A 124 3.91 1.03 5.51
CA THR A 124 3.26 1.18 6.82
C THR A 124 3.67 0.03 7.75
N THR A 125 3.48 -1.21 7.32
CA THR A 125 3.80 -2.38 8.15
C THR A 125 5.29 -2.48 8.45
N ALA A 126 6.17 -2.16 7.50
CA ALA A 126 7.61 -2.15 7.76
C ALA A 126 7.99 -1.11 8.83
N ILE A 127 7.41 0.09 8.78
CA ILE A 127 7.62 1.15 9.79
C ILE A 127 7.08 0.71 11.16
N GLU A 128 5.93 0.06 11.22
CA GLU A 128 5.39 -0.46 12.48
C GLU A 128 6.29 -1.54 13.09
N LEU A 129 6.89 -2.39 12.26
CA LEU A 129 7.82 -3.44 12.69
C LEU A 129 9.18 -2.89 13.12
N GLN A 130 9.67 -1.82 12.47
CA GLN A 130 10.97 -1.22 12.77
C GLN A 130 10.91 0.31 12.63
N PRO A 131 10.32 1.03 13.61
CA PRO A 131 10.10 2.48 13.52
C PRO A 131 11.36 3.33 13.26
N PRO A 132 12.55 3.01 13.81
CA PRO A 132 13.77 3.75 13.54
C PRO A 132 14.19 3.77 12.06
N ASP A 133 13.75 2.81 11.25
CA ASP A 133 14.19 2.61 9.85
C ASP A 133 13.24 3.26 8.83
N VAL A 134 12.34 4.14 9.27
CA VAL A 134 11.33 4.82 8.41
C VAL A 134 11.92 5.39 7.11
N LEU A 135 13.08 6.04 7.18
CA LEU A 135 13.71 6.66 6.01
C LEU A 135 14.23 5.61 5.03
N ILE A 136 14.75 4.50 5.56
CA ILE A 136 15.28 3.40 4.76
C ILE A 136 14.13 2.69 4.02
N PHE A 137 12.99 2.45 4.69
CA PHE A 137 11.82 1.84 4.04
C PHE A 137 11.21 2.75 2.97
N CYS A 138 11.09 4.04 3.26
CA CYS A 138 10.62 5.02 2.27
C CYS A 138 11.55 5.03 1.05
N GLN A 139 12.87 5.14 1.26
CA GLN A 139 13.85 5.11 0.17
C GLN A 139 13.76 3.82 -0.66
N ALA A 140 13.71 2.66 0.01
CA ALA A 140 13.64 1.36 -0.64
C ALA A 140 12.37 1.19 -1.48
N ALA A 141 11.24 1.66 -0.98
CA ALA A 141 9.95 1.59 -1.67
C ALA A 141 9.87 2.58 -2.84
N VAL A 142 10.26 3.85 -2.66
CA VAL A 142 10.24 4.85 -3.74
C VAL A 142 11.16 4.46 -4.88
N GLY A 143 12.37 3.96 -4.58
CA GLY A 143 13.29 3.47 -5.60
C GLY A 143 12.80 2.22 -6.33
N ALA A 144 11.94 1.41 -5.71
CA ALA A 144 11.38 0.20 -6.28
C ALA A 144 10.07 0.42 -7.06
N ALA A 145 9.24 1.37 -6.63
CA ALA A 145 7.92 1.68 -7.18
C ALA A 145 7.72 3.19 -7.33
N PRO A 146 8.49 3.88 -8.19
CA PRO A 146 8.43 5.34 -8.34
C PRO A 146 7.04 5.86 -8.74
N GLY A 147 6.27 5.06 -9.49
CA GLY A 147 4.88 5.38 -9.87
C GLY A 147 3.89 5.40 -8.69
N GLN A 148 4.30 4.96 -7.49
CA GLN A 148 3.48 4.93 -6.28
C GLN A 148 3.98 5.90 -5.20
N VAL A 149 4.85 6.85 -5.56
CA VAL A 149 5.50 7.77 -4.62
C VAL A 149 4.50 8.53 -3.73
N GLU A 150 3.37 8.99 -4.27
CA GLU A 150 2.33 9.69 -3.49
C GLU A 150 1.81 8.79 -2.35
N GLN A 151 1.49 7.53 -2.67
CA GLN A 151 0.92 6.58 -1.73
C GLN A 151 1.96 6.11 -0.70
N ILE A 152 3.21 5.93 -1.14
CA ILE A 152 4.34 5.58 -0.25
C ILE A 152 4.60 6.71 0.75
N VAL A 153 4.66 7.95 0.29
CA VAL A 153 4.87 9.12 1.16
C VAL A 153 3.68 9.29 2.11
N ALA A 154 2.46 9.15 1.61
CA ALA A 154 1.27 9.23 2.46
C ALA A 154 1.30 8.16 3.57
N ALA A 155 1.56 6.91 3.21
CA ALA A 155 1.69 5.80 4.15
C ALA A 155 2.80 6.04 5.20
N ALA A 156 3.99 6.45 4.74
CA ALA A 156 5.12 6.71 5.63
C ALA A 156 4.89 7.87 6.60
N CYS A 157 4.32 8.99 6.12
CA CYS A 157 4.00 10.14 6.95
C CYS A 157 2.85 9.86 7.92
N GLN A 158 1.92 8.98 7.57
CA GLN A 158 0.85 8.54 8.48
C GLN A 158 1.40 7.60 9.56
N ALA A 159 2.28 6.66 9.20
CA ALA A 159 2.91 5.72 10.14
C ALA A 159 3.94 6.39 11.06
N SER A 160 4.63 7.44 10.59
CA SER A 160 5.58 8.22 11.38
C SER A 160 5.36 9.73 11.22
N PRO A 161 4.33 10.30 11.89
CA PRO A 161 3.96 11.70 11.74
C PRO A 161 5.07 12.68 12.12
N GLY A 162 5.97 12.31 13.04
CA GLY A 162 7.11 13.14 13.45
C GLY A 162 8.25 13.19 12.42
N SER A 163 8.28 12.25 11.48
CA SER A 163 9.35 12.13 10.48
C SER A 163 8.98 12.72 9.12
N PHE A 164 7.82 13.38 9.00
CA PHE A 164 7.24 13.79 7.71
C PHE A 164 8.21 14.57 6.82
N ALA A 165 8.96 15.52 7.39
CA ALA A 165 9.91 16.34 6.65
C ALA A 165 11.07 15.51 6.09
N ASN A 166 11.61 14.58 6.88
CA ASN A 166 12.70 13.72 6.43
C ASN A 166 12.20 12.70 5.39
N VAL A 167 11.00 12.17 5.58
CA VAL A 167 10.35 11.26 4.62
C VAL A 167 10.16 11.93 3.26
N THR A 168 9.62 13.15 3.22
CA THR A 168 9.42 13.87 1.96
C THR A 168 10.73 14.26 1.29
N LEU A 169 11.75 14.69 2.05
CA LEU A 169 13.08 14.98 1.51
C LEU A 169 13.76 13.73 0.94
N VAL A 170 13.63 12.57 1.60
CA VAL A 170 14.15 11.30 1.08
C VAL A 170 13.44 10.91 -0.21
N ALA A 171 12.11 11.00 -0.26
CA ALA A 171 11.35 10.74 -1.46
C ALA A 171 11.73 11.69 -2.62
N PHE A 172 11.91 12.98 -2.32
CA PHE A 172 12.34 13.98 -3.31
C PHE A 172 13.73 13.69 -3.86
N ARG A 173 14.69 13.32 -3.01
CA ARG A 173 16.04 12.93 -3.45
C ARG A 173 16.04 11.69 -4.33
N GLN A 174 15.10 10.76 -4.12
CA GLN A 174 14.94 9.58 -4.97
C GLN A 174 14.20 9.90 -6.29
N LEU A 175 13.24 10.82 -6.27
CA LEU A 175 12.42 11.16 -7.42
C LEU A 175 12.09 12.66 -7.49
N PRO A 176 13.06 13.52 -7.88
CA PRO A 176 12.88 14.98 -7.85
C PRO A 176 11.74 15.47 -8.75
N ALA A 177 11.52 14.78 -9.88
CA ALA A 177 10.47 15.10 -10.84
C ALA A 177 9.03 14.88 -10.31
N ALA A 178 8.88 14.26 -9.13
CA ALA A 178 7.59 13.97 -8.52
C ALA A 178 7.26 14.87 -7.32
N ASN A 179 7.85 16.07 -7.24
CA ASN A 179 7.61 17.04 -6.17
C ASN A 179 6.12 17.22 -5.81
N ASN A 180 5.26 17.45 -6.81
CA ASN A 180 3.82 17.66 -6.61
C ASN A 180 3.12 16.42 -6.02
N LEU A 181 3.52 15.23 -6.46
CA LEU A 181 2.98 13.96 -5.93
C LEU A 181 3.45 13.71 -4.49
N ILE A 182 4.68 14.09 -4.16
CA ILE A 182 5.22 13.98 -2.79
C ILE A 182 4.47 14.94 -1.86
N LEU A 183 4.26 16.21 -2.27
CA LEU A 183 3.49 17.18 -1.49
C LEU A 183 2.02 16.75 -1.35
N ALA A 184 1.42 16.20 -2.39
CA ALA A 184 0.07 15.63 -2.34
C ALA A 184 -0.03 14.48 -1.33
N GLY A 185 0.95 13.57 -1.34
CA GLY A 185 1.04 12.47 -0.37
C GLY A 185 1.16 12.98 1.07
N LEU A 186 2.01 13.97 1.31
CA LEU A 186 2.15 14.63 2.61
C LEU A 186 0.83 15.29 3.06
N ALA A 187 0.20 16.09 2.20
CA ALA A 187 -1.05 16.79 2.51
C ALA A 187 -2.22 15.83 2.76
N ARG A 188 -2.20 14.64 2.15
CA ARG A 188 -3.16 13.56 2.40
C ARG A 188 -2.94 12.91 3.76
N ALA A 189 -1.69 12.62 4.13
CA ALA A 189 -1.36 12.00 5.41
C ALA A 189 -1.51 12.94 6.60
N ARG A 190 -1.26 14.23 6.38
CA ARG A 190 -1.30 15.28 7.40
C ARG A 190 -2.14 16.47 6.92
N PRO A 191 -3.48 16.37 6.96
CA PRO A 191 -4.36 17.47 6.56
C PRO A 191 -4.15 18.75 7.36
N ASP A 192 -3.66 18.63 8.60
CA ASP A 192 -3.29 19.74 9.48
C ASP A 192 -2.11 20.57 8.93
N LEU A 193 -1.29 20.00 8.04
CA LEU A 193 -0.15 20.69 7.44
C LEU A 193 -0.50 21.51 6.20
N LYS A 194 -1.70 21.36 5.62
CA LYS A 194 -2.09 22.01 4.35
C LYS A 194 -1.87 23.52 4.36
N SER A 195 -2.38 24.20 5.39
CA SER A 195 -2.24 25.66 5.50
C SER A 195 -0.80 26.13 5.66
N TYR A 196 0.08 25.30 6.25
CA TYR A 196 1.50 25.60 6.40
C TYR A 196 2.27 25.33 5.11
N LEU A 197 1.89 24.30 4.35
CA LEU A 197 2.42 24.00 3.01
C LEU A 197 2.09 25.13 2.04
N GLU A 198 0.82 25.55 1.95
CA GLU A 198 0.40 26.66 1.08
C GLU A 198 1.16 27.96 1.39
N LYS A 199 1.31 28.29 2.68
CA LYS A 199 2.10 29.47 3.11
C LYS A 199 3.58 29.33 2.76
N ALA A 200 4.14 28.14 2.89
CA ALA A 200 5.53 27.86 2.56
C ALA A 200 5.79 27.98 1.05
N GLU A 201 4.89 27.45 0.21
CA GLU A 201 4.98 27.57 -1.25
C GLU A 201 4.93 29.04 -1.72
N ILE A 202 4.07 29.86 -1.11
CA ILE A 202 3.99 31.30 -1.41
C ILE A 202 5.30 32.03 -1.02
N GLN A 203 5.96 31.61 0.07
CA GLN A 203 7.15 32.29 0.61
C GLN A 203 8.45 31.85 -0.06
N SER A 204 8.59 30.56 -0.34
CA SER A 204 9.82 29.97 -0.88
C SER A 204 9.82 29.91 -2.42
N GLY A 205 8.66 30.04 -3.05
CA GLY A 205 8.45 29.71 -4.45
C GLY A 205 8.23 28.19 -4.64
N PRO A 206 7.44 27.78 -5.65
CA PRO A 206 7.05 26.38 -5.82
C PRO A 206 8.18 25.45 -6.27
N ASP A 207 9.27 26.01 -6.81
CA ASP A 207 10.37 25.24 -7.40
C ASP A 207 11.43 24.80 -6.37
N ASP A 208 11.49 25.44 -5.19
CA ASP A 208 12.44 25.11 -4.13
C ASP A 208 11.80 24.19 -3.08
N PHE A 209 11.74 22.90 -3.40
CA PHE A 209 11.13 21.88 -2.55
C PHE A 209 11.74 21.83 -1.13
N GLU A 210 13.07 21.91 -1.01
CA GLU A 210 13.72 21.86 0.30
C GLU A 210 13.36 23.09 1.15
N ALA A 211 13.31 24.28 0.54
CA ALA A 211 12.86 25.49 1.21
C ALA A 211 11.38 25.41 1.62
N VAL A 212 10.50 24.85 0.80
CA VAL A 212 9.08 24.62 1.16
C VAL A 212 8.98 23.76 2.41
N ILE A 213 9.62 22.58 2.43
CA ILE A 213 9.56 21.68 3.59
C ILE A 213 10.15 22.32 4.85
N LYS A 214 11.30 23.01 4.72
CA LYS A 214 11.92 23.72 5.84
C LYS A 214 11.00 24.81 6.40
N GLN A 215 10.37 25.59 5.53
CA GLN A 215 9.44 26.65 5.93
C GLN A 215 8.18 26.09 6.59
N THR A 216 7.64 24.97 6.08
CA THR A 216 6.51 24.28 6.73
C THR A 216 6.84 23.87 8.17
N VAL A 217 8.04 23.32 8.42
CA VAL A 217 8.48 22.95 9.78
C VAL A 217 8.60 24.18 10.68
N GLN A 218 9.17 25.27 10.18
CA GLN A 218 9.29 26.52 10.95
C GLN A 218 7.93 27.12 11.33
N LEU A 219 7.00 27.17 10.38
CA LEU A 219 5.65 27.68 10.64
C LEU A 219 4.89 26.82 11.66
N LEU A 220 5.03 25.48 11.59
CA LEU A 220 4.43 24.56 12.54
C LEU A 220 5.00 24.76 13.96
N GLN A 221 6.32 24.92 14.08
CA GLN A 221 6.98 25.16 15.37
C GLN A 221 6.59 26.52 15.97
N ALA A 222 6.52 27.56 15.14
CA ALA A 222 6.09 28.89 15.57
C ALA A 222 4.64 28.87 16.11
N ALA A 223 3.75 28.10 15.47
CA ALA A 223 2.38 27.91 15.95
C ALA A 223 2.35 27.21 17.32
N ALA A 224 3.08 26.11 17.49
CA ALA A 224 3.15 25.39 18.77
C ALA A 224 3.74 26.26 19.91
N GLN A 225 4.71 27.11 19.60
CA GLN A 225 5.28 28.06 20.56
C GLN A 225 4.30 29.18 20.95
N ALA A 226 3.49 29.66 20.01
CA ALA A 226 2.46 30.67 20.28
C ALA A 226 1.35 30.11 21.18
N GLU A 227 0.93 28.87 20.96
CA GLU A 227 -0.07 28.17 21.79
C GLU A 227 0.41 28.00 23.24
N SER A 228 1.62 27.47 23.43
CA SER A 228 2.19 27.29 24.78
C SER A 228 2.43 28.62 25.52
N ARG A 229 2.72 29.71 24.81
CA ARG A 229 2.85 31.05 25.40
C ARG A 229 1.50 31.61 25.87
N ASN A 230 0.43 31.33 25.13
CA ASN A 230 -0.92 31.78 25.50
C ASN A 230 -1.50 30.98 26.66
N GLU A 231 -1.16 29.70 26.79
CA GLU A 231 -1.56 28.87 27.92
C GLU A 231 -0.94 29.33 29.24
N LYS A 232 0.35 29.70 29.24
CA LYS A 232 1.05 30.23 30.44
C LYS A 232 0.59 31.61 30.90
N ARG A 233 -0.21 32.31 30.09
CA ARG A 233 -0.74 33.64 30.40
C ARG A 233 -2.18 33.61 30.93
N LYS A 234 -2.83 32.45 30.89
CA LYS A 234 -4.12 32.20 31.53
C LYS A 234 -3.91 31.70 32.95
#